data_AF-A0A524MSK2-F1
#
_entry.id   AF-A0A524MSK2-F1
#
_cell.length_a   1.000
_cell.length_b   1.000
_cell.length_c   1.000
_cell.angle_alpha   90.00
_cell.angle_beta   90.00
_cell.angle_gamma   90.00
#
_symmetry.space_group_name_H-M   'P 1'
#
loop_
_entity.id
_entity.type
_entity.pdbx_description
1 polymer ?
#
loop_
_entity_poly.entity_id
_entity_poly.type
_entity_poly.pdbx_seq_one_letter_code
_entity_poly.pdbx_strand_id
1 'polypeptide(L)'
;MVDYQTISIVFTGLSISLAAFYYISTLMNAQRNQQQQLETRQAQLLATLFNTYRSIEFRRLWHQVMVFDWKDFDDWEKRFSEITNAEAIASFTSVMSFFSGVGVFVKNNFIDIKLVYDLIGGDIKMTWERYLPIFMGDREFFKNPTMWRDFEYLYNLIVEYDPESINVKQITDTFEKYSKQTT
;
A
#
# COMPACT_ATOMS: atom_id res chain seq x y z
N MET A 1 37.96 -42.42 -45.36
CA MET A 1 38.86 -41.38 -44.81
C MET A 1 37.98 -40.19 -44.50
N VAL A 2 37.83 -39.82 -43.23
CA VAL A 2 37.13 -38.57 -42.89
C VAL A 2 38.03 -37.43 -43.37
N ASP A 3 37.50 -36.55 -44.23
CA ASP A 3 38.27 -35.42 -44.73
C ASP A 3 38.38 -34.34 -43.65
N TYR A 4 39.51 -33.63 -43.63
CA TYR A 4 39.82 -32.57 -42.67
C TYR A 4 38.75 -31.46 -42.71
N GLN A 5 38.19 -31.18 -43.88
CA GLN A 5 37.05 -30.27 -44.04
C GLN A 5 35.81 -30.72 -43.26
N THR A 6 35.48 -32.02 -43.27
CA THR A 6 34.31 -32.55 -42.54
C THR A 6 34.50 -32.39 -41.03
N ILE A 7 35.71 -32.63 -40.52
CA ILE A 7 36.04 -32.44 -39.10
C ILE A 7 35.90 -30.97 -38.71
N SER A 8 36.40 -30.06 -39.53
CA SER A 8 36.33 -28.61 -39.29
C SER A 8 34.88 -28.09 -39.24
N ILE A 9 34.03 -28.48 -40.20
CA ILE A 9 32.61 -28.07 -40.25
C ILE A 9 31.85 -28.55 -39.01
N VAL A 10 32.06 -29.81 -38.60
CA VAL A 10 31.43 -30.36 -37.40
C VAL A 10 31.87 -29.59 -36.16
N PHE A 11 33.15 -29.24 -36.05
CA PHE A 11 33.70 -28.48 -34.92
C PHE A 11 33.15 -27.05 -34.86
N THR A 12 33.06 -26.37 -36.01
CA THR A 12 32.44 -25.03 -36.11
C THR A 12 30.96 -25.08 -35.75
N GLY A 13 30.21 -26.06 -36.27
CA GLY A 13 28.79 -26.24 -35.96
C GLY A 13 28.52 -26.48 -34.47
N LEU A 14 29.36 -27.30 -33.81
CA LEU A 14 29.29 -27.54 -32.37
C LEU A 14 29.59 -26.27 -31.56
N SER A 15 30.59 -25.50 -31.97
CA SER A 15 30.99 -24.26 -31.29
C SER A 15 29.89 -23.20 -31.33
N ILE A 16 29.26 -22.99 -32.49
CA ILE A 16 28.14 -22.05 -32.65
C ILE A 16 26.93 -22.52 -31.85
N SER A 17 26.65 -23.83 -31.85
CA SER A 17 25.53 -24.40 -31.09
C SER A 17 25.70 -24.24 -29.58
N LEU A 18 26.92 -24.45 -29.06
CA LEU A 18 27.24 -24.22 -27.64
C LEU A 18 27.10 -22.75 -27.25
N ALA A 19 27.58 -21.83 -28.10
CA ALA A 19 27.44 -20.40 -27.87
C ALA A 19 25.96 -19.98 -27.84
N ALA A 20 25.15 -20.48 -28.77
CA ALA A 20 23.70 -20.23 -28.80
C ALA A 20 23.00 -20.76 -27.54
N PHE A 21 23.34 -21.99 -27.11
CA PHE A 21 22.77 -22.59 -25.91
C PHE A 21 23.13 -21.81 -24.64
N TYR A 22 24.41 -21.40 -24.51
CA TYR A 22 24.88 -20.58 -23.40
C TYR A 22 24.19 -19.20 -23.37
N TYR A 23 24.02 -18.57 -24.54
CA TYR A 23 23.34 -17.29 -24.66
C TYR A 23 21.86 -17.39 -24.23
N ILE A 24 21.13 -18.41 -24.69
CA ILE A 24 19.74 -18.65 -24.29
C ILE A 24 19.64 -18.86 -22.78
N SER A 25 20.52 -19.70 -22.21
CA SER A 25 20.56 -19.96 -20.76
C SER A 25 20.84 -18.68 -19.96
N THR A 26 21.75 -17.84 -20.45
CA THR A 26 22.06 -16.54 -19.85
C THR A 26 20.86 -15.59 -19.91
N LEU A 27 20.13 -15.55 -21.03
CA LEU A 27 18.93 -14.74 -21.19
C LEU A 27 17.83 -15.18 -20.21
N MET A 28 17.59 -16.49 -20.08
CA MET A 28 16.61 -17.04 -19.14
C MET A 28 17.00 -16.75 -17.68
N ASN A 29 18.27 -16.89 -17.33
CA ASN A 29 18.77 -16.56 -15.99
C ASN A 29 18.68 -15.06 -15.71
N ALA A 30 18.96 -14.21 -16.70
CA ALA A 30 18.79 -12.75 -16.58
C ALA A 30 17.32 -12.38 -16.33
N GLN A 31 16.38 -13.00 -17.05
CA GLN A 31 14.94 -12.80 -16.83
C GLN A 31 14.50 -13.25 -15.43
N ARG A 32 14.93 -14.44 -14.99
CA ARG A 32 14.64 -14.94 -13.63
C ARG A 32 15.20 -14.01 -12.55
N ASN A 33 16.44 -13.55 -12.70
CA ASN A 33 17.07 -12.62 -11.77
C ASN A 33 16.34 -11.27 -11.73
N GLN A 34 15.87 -10.77 -12.88
CA GLN A 34 15.07 -9.54 -12.93
C GLN A 34 13.75 -9.71 -12.18
N GLN A 35 13.05 -10.83 -12.37
CA GLN A 35 11.81 -11.12 -11.66
C GLN A 35 12.03 -11.21 -10.15
N GLN A 36 13.04 -11.97 -9.70
CA GLN A 36 13.40 -12.07 -8.28
C GLN A 36 13.79 -10.71 -7.69
N GLN A 37 14.46 -9.86 -8.46
CA GLN A 37 14.77 -8.49 -8.03
C GLN A 37 13.51 -7.64 -7.85
N LEU A 38 12.52 -7.76 -8.74
CA LEU A 38 11.24 -7.05 -8.61
C LEU A 38 10.49 -7.50 -7.37
N GLU A 39 10.35 -8.82 -7.17
CA GLU A 39 9.71 -9.40 -5.98
C GLU A 39 10.41 -8.95 -4.69
N THR A 40 11.75 -8.93 -4.68
CA THR A 40 12.54 -8.47 -3.53
C THR A 40 12.27 -6.98 -3.24
N ARG A 41 12.21 -6.12 -4.27
CA ARG A 41 11.92 -4.69 -4.10
C ARG A 41 10.51 -4.46 -3.55
N GLN A 42 9.51 -5.21 -4.03
CA GLN A 42 8.15 -5.13 -3.52
C GLN A 42 8.08 -5.53 -2.05
N ALA A 43 8.74 -6.64 -1.67
CA ALA A 43 8.82 -7.09 -0.28
C ALA A 43 9.51 -6.06 0.63
N GLN A 44 10.59 -5.43 0.14
CA GLN A 44 11.29 -4.36 0.87
C GLN A 44 10.43 -3.11 1.05
N LEU A 45 9.68 -2.70 0.02
CA LEU A 45 8.77 -1.57 0.10
C LEU A 45 7.65 -1.82 1.12
N LEU A 46 7.02 -3.00 1.05
CA LEU A 46 6.01 -3.41 2.01
C LEU A 46 6.55 -3.45 3.45
N ALA A 47 7.73 -4.06 3.63
CA ALA A 47 8.39 -4.11 4.93
C ALA A 47 8.69 -2.71 5.48
N THR A 48 9.10 -1.77 4.62
CA THR A 48 9.36 -0.38 5.00
C THR A 48 8.07 0.29 5.48
N LEU A 49 6.99 0.23 4.69
CA LEU A 49 5.70 0.82 5.07
C LEU A 49 5.15 0.21 6.35
N PHE A 50 5.20 -1.10 6.47
CA PHE A 50 4.71 -1.80 7.65
C PHE A 50 5.55 -1.46 8.89
N ASN A 51 6.87 -1.32 8.74
CA ASN A 51 7.74 -0.87 9.84
C ASN A 51 7.48 0.58 10.23
N THR A 52 7.22 1.48 9.27
CA THR A 52 6.81 2.86 9.56
C THR A 52 5.47 2.87 10.29
N TYR A 53 4.46 2.15 9.79
CA TYR A 53 3.13 2.06 10.38
C TYR A 53 3.15 1.53 11.82
N ARG A 54 3.92 0.46 12.07
CA ARG A 54 4.04 -0.15 13.41
C ARG A 54 4.98 0.60 14.35
N SER A 55 5.67 1.64 13.85
CA SER A 55 6.58 2.42 14.68
C SER A 55 5.79 3.14 15.78
N ILE A 56 6.38 3.22 16.98
CA ILE A 56 5.75 3.91 18.12
C ILE A 56 5.42 5.36 17.74
N GLU A 57 6.29 6.01 16.97
CA GLU A 57 6.09 7.40 16.56
C GLU A 57 4.88 7.56 15.64
N PHE A 58 4.76 6.73 14.59
CA PHE A 58 3.60 6.79 13.71
C PHE A 58 2.31 6.46 14.47
N ARG A 59 2.34 5.43 15.34
CA ARG A 59 1.19 5.08 16.18
C ARG A 59 0.79 6.23 17.10
N ARG A 60 1.75 6.95 17.68
CA ARG A 60 1.49 8.13 18.52
C ARG A 60 0.78 9.23 17.74
N LEU A 61 1.29 9.57 16.56
CA LEU A 61 0.67 10.58 15.68
C LEU A 61 -0.75 10.16 15.26
N TRP A 62 -0.91 8.90 14.85
CA TRP A 62 -2.22 8.37 14.48
C TRP A 62 -3.20 8.41 15.66
N HIS A 63 -2.79 7.97 16.86
CA HIS A 63 -3.64 8.05 18.05
C HIS A 63 -4.01 9.50 18.41
N GLN A 64 -3.05 10.43 18.33
CA GLN A 64 -3.28 11.86 18.58
C GLN A 64 -4.32 12.43 17.60
N VAL A 65 -4.18 12.13 16.31
CA VAL A 65 -5.13 12.54 15.27
C VAL A 65 -6.51 11.93 15.55
N MET A 66 -6.58 10.63 15.81
CA MET A 66 -7.86 9.94 16.04
C MET A 66 -8.61 10.39 17.30
N VAL A 67 -8.01 11.17 18.20
CA VAL A 67 -8.70 11.75 19.37
C VAL A 67 -9.01 13.23 19.21
N PHE A 68 -8.67 13.87 18.09
CA PHE A 68 -9.11 15.24 17.82
C PHE A 68 -10.62 15.30 17.79
N ASP A 69 -11.18 16.33 18.42
CA ASP A 69 -12.61 16.57 18.48
C ASP A 69 -12.91 17.93 17.88
N TRP A 70 -13.90 18.00 17.01
CA TRP A 70 -14.33 19.21 16.31
C TRP A 70 -15.82 19.09 15.99
N LYS A 71 -16.49 20.24 15.90
CA LYS A 71 -17.93 20.27 15.60
C LYS A 71 -18.23 20.24 14.11
N ASP A 72 -17.50 21.05 13.35
CA ASP A 72 -17.68 21.29 11.93
C ASP A 72 -16.35 21.78 11.32
N PHE A 73 -16.35 22.06 10.02
CA PHE A 73 -15.16 22.51 9.31
C PHE A 73 -14.65 23.88 9.79
N ASP A 74 -15.54 24.81 10.14
CA ASP A 74 -15.12 26.13 10.64
C ASP A 74 -14.47 26.03 12.03
N ASP A 75 -14.96 25.16 12.90
CA ASP A 75 -14.32 24.85 14.20
C ASP A 75 -12.95 24.18 13.99
N TRP A 76 -12.86 23.27 13.02
CA TRP A 76 -11.61 22.62 12.64
C TRP A 76 -10.55 23.65 12.22
N GLU A 77 -10.86 24.51 11.24
CA GLU A 77 -9.93 25.53 10.74
C GLU A 77 -9.46 26.49 11.84
N LYS A 78 -10.37 26.87 12.76
CA LYS A 78 -10.00 27.74 13.88
C LYS A 78 -9.07 27.06 14.87
N ARG A 79 -9.22 25.76 15.11
CA ARG A 79 -8.49 25.05 16.18
C ARG A 79 -7.24 24.33 15.70
N PHE A 80 -7.21 23.94 14.43
CA PHE A 80 -6.22 23.04 13.86
C PHE A 80 -5.62 23.59 12.56
N SER A 81 -5.34 24.89 12.50
CA SER A 81 -4.59 25.48 11.38
C SER A 81 -3.10 25.59 11.69
N GLU A 82 -2.30 25.88 10.66
CA GLU A 82 -0.87 26.20 10.80
C GLU A 82 -0.61 27.36 11.79
N ILE A 83 -1.55 28.30 11.88
CA ILE A 83 -1.43 29.49 12.74
C ILE A 83 -1.84 29.16 14.18
N THR A 84 -2.89 28.37 14.37
CA THR A 84 -3.49 28.15 15.69
C THR A 84 -2.94 26.93 16.41
N ASN A 85 -2.54 25.89 15.66
CA ASN A 85 -1.94 24.69 16.24
C ASN A 85 -1.08 23.93 15.22
N ALA A 86 0.12 24.45 14.97
CA ALA A 86 1.09 23.90 14.02
C ALA A 86 1.43 22.42 14.28
N GLU A 87 1.51 22.00 15.55
CA GLU A 87 1.84 20.60 15.90
C GLU A 87 0.68 19.65 15.57
N ALA A 88 -0.56 20.07 15.84
CA ALA A 88 -1.73 19.25 15.53
C ALA A 88 -1.92 19.08 14.01
N ILE A 89 -1.78 20.17 13.24
CA ILE A 89 -1.89 20.08 11.77
C ILE A 89 -0.73 19.29 11.16
N ALA A 90 0.50 19.39 11.71
CA ALA A 90 1.62 18.56 11.30
C ALA A 90 1.36 17.07 11.56
N SER A 91 0.75 16.74 12.70
CA SER A 91 0.36 15.36 13.04
C SER A 91 -0.71 14.84 12.08
N PHE A 92 -1.75 15.64 11.83
CA PHE A 92 -2.82 15.33 10.88
C PHE A 92 -2.26 15.09 9.47
N THR A 93 -1.53 16.06 8.92
CA THR A 93 -0.98 15.98 7.57
C THR A 93 0.02 14.82 7.42
N SER A 94 0.79 14.48 8.46
CA SER A 94 1.69 13.32 8.44
C SER A 94 0.91 12.01 8.28
N VAL A 95 -0.18 11.83 9.02
CA VAL A 95 -1.03 10.63 8.92
C VAL A 95 -1.73 10.55 7.56
N MET A 96 -2.33 11.65 7.09
CA MET A 96 -3.02 11.67 5.79
C MET A 96 -2.05 11.46 4.62
N SER A 97 -0.84 12.02 4.71
CA SER A 97 0.21 11.84 3.71
C SER A 97 0.73 10.41 3.67
N PHE A 98 0.85 9.76 4.83
CA PHE A 98 1.22 8.34 4.89
C PHE A 98 0.20 7.49 4.12
N PHE A 99 -1.10 7.61 4.42
CA PHE A 99 -2.13 6.84 3.73
C PHE A 99 -2.24 7.21 2.24
N SER A 100 -2.11 8.49 1.89
CA SER A 100 -2.05 8.92 0.48
C SER A 100 -0.86 8.27 -0.24
N GLY A 101 0.30 8.20 0.40
CA GLY A 101 1.49 7.54 -0.14
C GLY A 101 1.29 6.04 -0.37
N VAL A 102 0.64 5.35 0.57
CA VAL A 102 0.21 3.95 0.38
C VAL A 102 -0.71 3.83 -0.84
N GLY A 103 -1.65 4.76 -1.00
CA GLY A 103 -2.56 4.80 -2.15
C GLY A 103 -1.82 4.95 -3.49
N VAL A 104 -0.78 5.79 -3.53
CA VAL A 104 0.09 5.92 -4.72
C VAL A 104 0.79 4.60 -5.03
N PHE A 105 1.31 3.88 -4.03
CA PHE A 105 1.98 2.60 -4.25
C PHE A 105 1.03 1.52 -4.79
N VAL A 106 -0.19 1.45 -4.26
CA VAL A 106 -1.22 0.51 -4.75
C VAL A 106 -1.66 0.88 -6.17
N LYS A 107 -1.96 2.16 -6.42
CA LYS A 107 -2.41 2.67 -7.73
C LYS A 107 -1.44 2.37 -8.88
N ASN A 108 -0.14 2.30 -8.57
CA ASN A 108 0.90 1.99 -9.53
C ASN A 108 1.31 0.50 -9.52
N ASN A 109 0.53 -0.38 -8.89
CA ASN A 109 0.78 -1.82 -8.78
C ASN A 109 2.13 -2.18 -8.14
N PHE A 110 2.68 -1.32 -7.28
CA PHE A 110 3.89 -1.65 -6.51
C PHE A 110 3.60 -2.53 -5.31
N ILE A 111 2.38 -2.48 -4.77
CA ILE A 111 1.92 -3.28 -3.64
C ILE A 111 0.52 -3.80 -3.95
N ASP A 112 0.28 -5.08 -3.66
CA ASP A 112 -1.03 -5.70 -3.76
C ASP A 112 -1.98 -5.12 -2.70
N ILE A 113 -3.15 -4.67 -3.14
CA ILE A 113 -4.22 -4.15 -2.27
C ILE A 113 -4.61 -5.16 -1.18
N LYS A 114 -4.59 -6.46 -1.47
CA LYS A 114 -4.88 -7.51 -0.49
C LYS A 114 -3.96 -7.41 0.73
N LEU A 115 -2.65 -7.22 0.50
CA LEU A 115 -1.68 -7.11 1.58
C LEU A 115 -1.89 -5.84 2.41
N VAL A 116 -2.29 -4.75 1.77
CA VAL A 116 -2.62 -3.50 2.45
C VAL A 116 -3.88 -3.66 3.30
N TYR A 117 -4.93 -4.30 2.75
CA TYR A 117 -6.16 -4.60 3.48
C TYR A 117 -5.88 -5.46 4.72
N ASP A 118 -5.19 -6.58 4.54
CA ASP A 118 -4.91 -7.54 5.61
C ASP A 118 -4.09 -6.93 6.77
N LEU A 119 -3.23 -5.93 6.48
CA LEU A 119 -2.32 -5.33 7.47
C LEU A 119 -2.88 -4.07 8.14
N ILE A 120 -3.48 -3.17 7.34
CA ILE A 120 -3.81 -1.80 7.77
C ILE A 120 -5.17 -1.29 7.26
N GLY A 121 -5.98 -2.16 6.63
CA GLY A 121 -7.26 -1.77 6.03
C GLY A 121 -8.25 -1.13 7.01
N GLY A 122 -8.32 -1.64 8.24
CA GLY A 122 -9.18 -1.09 9.29
C GLY A 122 -8.85 0.37 9.65
N ASP A 123 -7.56 0.68 9.83
CA ASP A 123 -7.10 2.03 10.18
C ASP A 123 -7.28 3.00 9.00
N ILE A 124 -7.05 2.56 7.76
CA ILE A 124 -7.33 3.35 6.54
C ILE A 124 -8.82 3.74 6.50
N LYS A 125 -9.70 2.74 6.64
CA LYS A 125 -11.16 2.93 6.59
C LYS A 125 -11.63 3.88 7.69
N MET A 126 -11.24 3.61 8.93
CA MET A 126 -11.64 4.41 10.08
C MET A 126 -11.13 5.85 9.99
N THR A 127 -9.89 6.07 9.54
CA THR A 127 -9.34 7.41 9.37
C THR A 127 -10.06 8.18 8.25
N TRP A 128 -10.31 7.55 7.10
CA TRP A 128 -11.00 8.20 5.99
C TRP A 128 -12.43 8.62 6.37
N GLU A 129 -13.20 7.70 6.93
CA GLU A 129 -14.60 7.94 7.31
C GLU A 129 -14.73 9.05 8.37
N ARG A 130 -13.83 9.06 9.36
CA ARG A 130 -13.83 10.09 10.41
C ARG A 130 -13.58 11.49 9.85
N TYR A 131 -12.64 11.62 8.92
CA TYR A 131 -12.18 12.91 8.40
C TYR A 131 -12.83 13.32 7.08
N LEU A 132 -13.76 12.52 6.54
CA LEU A 132 -14.48 12.84 5.32
C LEU A 132 -15.08 14.26 5.31
N PRO A 133 -15.75 14.76 6.38
CA PRO A 133 -16.26 16.13 6.39
C PRO A 133 -15.17 17.19 6.26
N ILE A 134 -13.99 16.94 6.83
CA ILE A 134 -12.83 17.84 6.73
C ILE A 134 -12.24 17.81 5.33
N PHE A 135 -12.11 16.64 4.71
CA PHE A 135 -11.61 16.54 3.34
C PHE A 135 -12.53 17.22 2.33
N MET A 136 -13.85 17.13 2.51
CA MET A 136 -14.79 17.87 1.66
C MET A 136 -14.67 19.38 1.88
N GLY A 137 -14.57 19.82 3.15
CA GLY A 137 -14.35 21.22 3.48
C GLY A 137 -13.04 21.78 2.89
N ASP A 138 -11.93 21.04 3.01
CA ASP A 138 -10.64 21.39 2.41
C ASP A 138 -10.77 21.59 0.88
N ARG A 139 -11.45 20.67 0.19
CA ARG A 139 -11.64 20.73 -1.26
C ARG A 139 -12.40 21.99 -1.67
N GLU A 140 -13.42 22.36 -0.92
CA GLU A 140 -14.21 23.58 -1.14
C GLU A 140 -13.41 24.84 -0.81
N PHE A 141 -12.77 24.87 0.36
CA PHE A 141 -12.00 26.01 0.87
C PHE A 141 -10.82 26.36 -0.03
N PHE A 142 -10.00 25.36 -0.39
CA PHE A 142 -8.84 25.54 -1.27
C PHE A 142 -9.20 25.52 -2.76
N LYS A 143 -10.47 25.31 -3.12
CA LYS A 143 -10.95 25.16 -4.51
C LYS A 143 -10.17 24.09 -5.28
N ASN A 144 -9.83 23.01 -4.58
CA ASN A 144 -9.05 21.91 -5.12
C ASN A 144 -9.82 20.60 -4.96
N PRO A 145 -10.63 20.18 -5.96
CA PRO A 145 -11.42 18.95 -5.88
C PRO A 145 -10.56 17.68 -5.83
N THR A 146 -9.25 17.80 -6.05
CA THR A 146 -8.33 16.66 -6.13
C THR A 146 -7.57 16.42 -4.84
N MET A 147 -7.81 17.24 -3.81
CA MET A 147 -7.14 17.11 -2.53
C MET A 147 -7.47 15.75 -1.90
N TRP A 148 -6.45 15.09 -1.36
CA TRP A 148 -6.54 13.75 -0.76
C TRP A 148 -7.00 12.63 -1.71
N ARG A 149 -6.97 12.83 -3.03
CA ARG A 149 -7.48 11.86 -4.03
C ARG A 149 -6.81 10.48 -3.92
N ASP A 150 -5.50 10.40 -3.68
CA ASP A 150 -4.85 9.09 -3.63
C ASP A 150 -5.19 8.32 -2.34
N PHE A 151 -5.52 9.01 -1.24
CA PHE A 151 -6.12 8.37 -0.06
C PHE A 151 -7.58 7.96 -0.34
N GLU A 152 -8.37 8.79 -1.02
CA GLU A 152 -9.73 8.43 -1.47
C GLU A 152 -9.72 7.17 -2.33
N TYR A 153 -8.80 7.09 -3.28
CA TYR A 153 -8.59 5.92 -4.13
C TYR A 153 -8.27 4.68 -3.30
N LEU A 154 -7.35 4.79 -2.33
CA LEU A 154 -7.00 3.69 -1.45
C LEU A 154 -8.20 3.23 -0.61
N TYR A 155 -8.95 4.16 -0.02
CA TYR A 155 -10.16 3.86 0.75
C TYR A 155 -11.19 3.09 -0.09
N ASN A 156 -11.47 3.57 -1.31
CA ASN A 156 -12.45 2.92 -2.18
C ASN A 156 -12.05 1.48 -2.52
N LEU A 157 -10.76 1.23 -2.80
CA LEU A 157 -10.25 -0.12 -3.02
C LEU A 157 -10.35 -1.01 -1.77
N ILE A 158 -10.09 -0.46 -0.58
CA ILE A 158 -10.23 -1.19 0.68
C ILE A 158 -11.70 -1.60 0.90
N VAL A 159 -12.64 -0.69 0.66
CA VAL A 159 -14.08 -0.97 0.77
C VAL A 159 -14.55 -1.98 -0.27
N GLU A 160 -14.06 -1.88 -1.51
CA GLU A 160 -14.37 -2.82 -2.59
C GLU A 160 -13.82 -4.22 -2.30
N TYR A 161 -12.62 -4.31 -1.72
CA TYR A 161 -11.96 -5.56 -1.38
C TYR A 161 -12.55 -6.24 -0.14
N ASP A 162 -13.10 -5.48 0.82
CA ASP A 162 -13.58 -5.93 2.13
C ASP A 162 -14.54 -7.15 2.05
N PRO A 163 -14.09 -8.39 2.33
CA PRO A 163 -14.95 -9.57 2.27
C PRO A 163 -15.99 -9.60 3.40
N GLU A 164 -15.84 -8.79 4.46
CA GLU A 164 -16.80 -8.69 5.55
C GLU A 164 -17.97 -7.73 5.26
N SER A 165 -17.90 -6.96 4.17
CA SER A 165 -19.07 -6.23 3.64
C SER A 165 -20.25 -7.17 3.29
N ILE A 166 -19.99 -8.49 3.24
CA ILE A 166 -21.00 -9.54 3.04
C ILE A 166 -21.40 -10.28 4.34
N ASN A 167 -20.73 -10.14 5.49
CA ASN A 167 -21.13 -10.95 6.67
C ASN A 167 -20.77 -10.42 8.08
N VAL A 168 -21.01 -9.14 8.36
CA VAL A 168 -20.96 -8.59 9.73
C VAL A 168 -21.83 -9.38 10.72
N LYS A 169 -22.93 -9.98 10.25
CA LYS A 169 -23.91 -10.72 11.05
C LYS A 169 -23.32 -12.00 11.70
N GLN A 170 -22.51 -12.77 10.97
CA GLN A 170 -21.88 -13.97 11.53
C GLN A 170 -20.87 -13.66 12.65
N ILE A 171 -20.17 -12.53 12.55
CA ILE A 171 -19.18 -12.12 13.55
C ILE A 171 -19.90 -11.68 14.83
N THR A 172 -21.00 -10.92 14.71
CA THR A 172 -21.81 -10.51 15.88
C THR A 172 -22.44 -11.72 16.58
N ASP A 173 -22.98 -12.67 15.82
CA ASP A 173 -23.57 -13.90 16.36
C ASP A 173 -22.52 -14.77 17.09
N THR A 174 -21.28 -14.77 16.58
CA THR A 174 -20.16 -15.51 17.19
C THR A 174 -19.73 -14.85 18.50
N PHE A 175 -19.61 -13.52 18.54
CA PHE A 175 -19.27 -12.77 19.76
C PHE A 175 -20.33 -12.90 20.86
N GLU A 176 -21.63 -12.83 20.52
CA GLU A 176 -22.71 -13.04 21.48
C GLU A 176 -22.74 -14.47 22.05
N LYS A 177 -22.39 -15.46 21.24
CA LYS A 177 -22.31 -16.86 21.67
C LYS A 177 -21.20 -17.07 22.70
N TYR A 178 -20.05 -16.42 22.53
CA TYR A 178 -18.93 -16.53 23.46
C TYR A 178 -19.15 -15.73 24.76
N SER A 179 -19.75 -14.54 24.70
CA SER A 179 -20.02 -13.74 25.91
C SER A 179 -21.03 -14.39 26.87
N LYS A 180 -21.96 -15.18 26.34
CA LYS A 180 -22.94 -15.95 27.13
C LYS A 180 -22.38 -17.25 27.73
N GLN A 181 -21.17 -17.68 27.35
CA GLN A 181 -20.53 -18.89 27.91
C GLN A 181 -19.56 -18.57 29.06
N THR A 182 -19.18 -17.30 29.22
CA THR A 182 -18.28 -16.80 30.27
C THR A 182 -19.00 -16.10 31.43
N THR A 183 -20.33 -16.19 31.49
CA THR A 183 -21.17 -15.74 32.61
C THR A 183 -21.91 -16.94 33.19
#